data_AF-A0A2N2YBB0-F1
#
_entry.id   AF-A0A2N2YBB0-F1
#
_cell.length_a   1.000
_cell.length_b   1.000
_cell.length_c   1.000
_cell.angle_alpha   90.00
_cell.angle_beta   90.00
_cell.angle_gamma   90.00
#
_symmetry.space_group_name_H-M   'P 1'
#
loop_
_entity.id
_entity.type
_entity.pdbx_description
1 polymer ?
#
loop_
_entity_poly.entity_id
_entity_poly.type
_entity_poly.pdbx_seq_one_letter_code
_entity_poly.pdbx_strand_id
1 'polypeptide(L)'
;MKYIFSTLLLAICISCGSKEHTIPEGYACGSEFCTAIGGGSLQSLLAENSIPNTILHFPIQVIWISNQKDFELKENKTLLNNAIQNLNLSSKESQITFDFNNKIEVVYEKKLTLEKLYRNDLVEYCVSRFGDNKKINIFIIESEGILNGYTPVLTERFERYKKKDGFNSIFLGNKAIFNPSSLAHEIGHFFGLQHTFGKDVKPFSTDELPAGENCFNSSDWLCDTPADPNILIRNCNENLEKSPFKPLLNNYMSYYPNICKNAFTKEQSIVMHRFAYKYRNHLIQN
;
A
#
# COMPACT_ATOMS: atom_id res chain seq x y z
N MET A 1 -45.73 -49.91 24.44
CA MET A 1 -44.41 -49.22 24.55
C MET A 1 -43.86 -49.06 23.14
N LYS A 2 -43.99 -47.87 22.56
CA LYS A 2 -43.43 -47.50 21.25
C LYS A 2 -42.12 -46.76 21.53
N TYR A 3 -40.99 -47.27 21.06
CA TYR A 3 -39.74 -46.53 21.06
C TYR A 3 -39.50 -45.98 19.65
N ILE A 4 -39.55 -44.66 19.55
CA ILE A 4 -39.20 -43.87 18.37
C ILE A 4 -37.67 -43.80 18.32
N PHE A 5 -37.06 -44.41 17.31
CA PHE A 5 -35.65 -44.19 16.99
C PHE A 5 -35.54 -42.82 16.31
N SER A 6 -34.98 -41.85 17.04
CA SER A 6 -34.54 -40.56 16.50
C SER A 6 -33.29 -40.79 15.64
N THR A 7 -33.40 -40.53 14.34
CA THR A 7 -32.27 -40.41 13.44
C THR A 7 -31.54 -39.09 13.74
N LEU A 8 -30.49 -39.18 14.54
CA LEU A 8 -29.53 -38.10 14.72
C LEU A 8 -28.76 -37.93 13.40
N LEU A 9 -29.08 -36.87 12.65
CA LEU A 9 -28.25 -36.41 11.53
C LEU A 9 -26.89 -36.01 12.13
N LEU A 10 -25.88 -36.86 11.94
CA LEU A 10 -24.50 -36.52 12.22
C LEU A 10 -24.08 -35.49 11.16
N ALA A 11 -24.21 -34.21 11.50
CA ALA A 11 -23.54 -33.16 10.76
C ALA A 11 -22.04 -33.46 10.82
N ILE A 12 -21.47 -33.87 9.70
CA ILE A 12 -20.02 -33.93 9.54
C ILE A 12 -19.57 -32.47 9.55
N CYS A 13 -19.28 -31.96 10.74
CA CYS A 13 -18.39 -30.82 10.90
C CYS A 13 -17.05 -31.27 10.30
N ILE A 14 -16.83 -30.93 9.03
CA ILE A 14 -15.50 -30.88 8.47
C ILE A 14 -14.81 -29.79 9.28
N SER A 15 -14.11 -30.24 10.31
CA SER A 15 -13.02 -29.53 10.96
C SER A 15 -12.17 -28.91 9.85
N CYS A 16 -12.27 -27.59 9.68
CA CYS A 16 -11.20 -26.80 9.07
C CYS A 16 -10.04 -26.82 10.06
N GLY A 17 -9.40 -27.98 10.17
CA GLY A 17 -8.06 -28.11 10.74
C GLY A 17 -7.14 -27.31 9.86
N SER A 18 -6.72 -26.16 10.38
CA SER A 18 -5.47 -25.46 10.12
C SER A 18 -4.59 -26.09 9.05
N LYS A 19 -4.89 -25.80 7.78
CA LYS A 19 -3.81 -25.62 6.81
C LYS A 19 -3.49 -24.15 6.85
N GLU A 20 -2.47 -23.80 7.63
CA GLU A 20 -1.67 -22.62 7.34
C GLU A 20 -1.25 -22.73 5.88
N HIS A 21 -1.97 -22.03 5.01
CA HIS A 21 -1.40 -21.65 3.74
C HIS A 21 -0.27 -20.69 4.08
N THR A 22 0.96 -21.18 4.05
CA THR A 22 2.15 -20.34 4.05
C THR A 22 2.03 -19.44 2.83
N ILE A 23 1.66 -18.18 3.07
CA ILE A 23 1.69 -17.13 2.06
C ILE A 23 3.16 -17.04 1.63
N PRO A 24 3.47 -17.20 0.33
CA PRO A 24 4.84 -17.01 -0.15
C PRO A 24 5.34 -15.62 0.22
N GLU A 25 6.59 -15.48 0.66
CA GLU A 25 7.20 -14.19 1.03
C GLU A 25 6.78 -13.05 0.07
N GLY A 26 5.96 -12.13 0.58
CA GLY A 26 5.66 -10.83 -0.02
C GLY A 26 4.53 -10.84 -1.03
N TYR A 27 3.29 -11.16 -0.65
CA TYR A 27 2.09 -10.88 -1.47
C TYR A 27 0.80 -10.73 -0.64
N ALA A 28 0.69 -9.62 0.10
CA ALA A 28 -0.61 -9.12 0.54
C ALA A 28 -0.53 -7.66 1.05
N CYS A 29 -1.41 -6.76 0.57
CA CYS A 29 -1.91 -5.53 1.23
C CYS A 29 -1.23 -5.17 2.53
N GLY A 30 -0.35 -4.16 2.50
CA GLY A 30 -0.11 -3.18 3.57
C GLY A 30 0.28 -3.71 4.96
N SER A 31 0.23 -5.01 5.20
CA SER A 31 0.37 -5.61 6.52
C SER A 31 1.30 -6.81 6.57
N GLU A 32 1.98 -7.15 5.48
CA GLU A 32 3.26 -7.85 5.57
C GLU A 32 4.33 -6.80 5.88
N PHE A 33 4.42 -6.49 7.17
CA PHE A 33 5.38 -5.53 7.72
C PHE A 33 6.80 -5.99 7.48
N CYS A 34 7.71 -5.01 7.42
CA CYS A 34 9.12 -5.34 7.44
C CYS A 34 9.46 -6.23 8.63
N THR A 35 10.32 -7.22 8.40
CA THR A 35 10.98 -7.90 9.51
C THR A 35 11.85 -6.88 10.26
N ALA A 36 12.35 -7.22 11.46
CA ALA A 36 13.31 -6.34 12.14
C ALA A 36 14.54 -6.01 11.27
N ILE A 37 14.93 -6.92 10.37
CA ILE A 37 16.02 -6.71 9.39
C ILE A 37 15.58 -5.68 8.33
N GLY A 38 14.38 -5.81 7.79
CA GLY A 38 13.80 -4.84 6.86
C GLY A 38 13.66 -3.45 7.49
N GLY A 39 13.12 -3.37 8.70
CA GLY A 39 12.95 -2.12 9.46
C GLY A 39 14.28 -1.45 9.76
N GLY A 40 15.28 -2.20 10.22
CA GLY A 40 16.64 -1.70 10.38
C GLY A 40 17.27 -1.21 9.06
N SER A 41 16.91 -1.84 7.93
CA SER A 41 17.34 -1.38 6.60
C SER A 41 16.69 -0.05 6.21
N LEU A 42 15.41 0.17 6.55
CA LEU A 42 14.72 1.44 6.34
C LEU A 42 15.32 2.55 7.22
N GLN A 43 15.54 2.27 8.51
CA GLN A 43 16.20 3.21 9.41
C GLN A 43 17.61 3.58 8.94
N SER A 44 18.37 2.61 8.43
CA SER A 44 19.71 2.88 7.88
C SER A 44 19.67 3.86 6.71
N LEU A 45 18.56 3.91 5.95
CA LEU A 45 18.38 4.92 4.91
C LEU A 45 18.34 6.33 5.50
N LEU A 46 17.84 6.58 6.71
CA LEU A 46 17.83 7.92 7.31
C LEU A 46 19.23 8.48 7.58
N ALA A 47 20.22 7.61 7.77
CA ALA A 47 21.63 7.99 7.97
C ALA A 47 22.45 8.04 6.66
N GLU A 48 21.90 7.55 5.53
CA GLU A 48 22.62 7.39 4.25
C GLU A 48 22.75 8.73 3.50
N ASN A 49 23.71 9.55 3.90
CA ASN A 49 23.96 10.86 3.29
C ASN A 49 24.70 10.80 1.93
N SER A 50 25.11 9.62 1.49
CA SER A 50 25.78 9.40 0.20
C SER A 50 24.85 9.50 -1.00
N ILE A 51 23.53 9.36 -0.78
CA ILE A 51 22.52 9.40 -1.84
C ILE A 51 22.33 10.84 -2.32
N PRO A 52 22.52 11.13 -3.63
CA PRO A 52 22.37 12.47 -4.17
C PRO A 52 20.98 13.03 -4.00
N ASN A 53 20.89 14.31 -3.65
CA ASN A 53 19.63 15.04 -3.52
C ASN A 53 19.19 15.56 -4.91
N THR A 54 18.72 14.65 -5.76
CA THR A 54 18.30 14.93 -7.14
C THR A 54 16.87 14.47 -7.38
N ILE A 55 16.11 15.22 -8.18
CA ILE A 55 14.75 14.79 -8.53
C ILE A 55 14.80 13.46 -9.30
N LEU A 56 14.10 12.46 -8.78
CA LEU A 56 14.01 11.13 -9.39
C LEU A 56 12.74 11.05 -10.24
N HIS A 57 12.93 10.75 -11.52
CA HIS A 57 11.87 10.67 -12.51
C HIS A 57 11.44 9.22 -12.74
N PHE A 58 10.16 8.92 -12.47
CA PHE A 58 9.59 7.59 -12.64
C PHE A 58 8.52 7.60 -13.74
N PRO A 59 8.73 6.89 -14.85
CA PRO A 59 7.69 6.71 -15.83
C PRO A 59 6.59 5.82 -15.24
N ILE A 60 5.35 6.28 -15.35
CA ILE A 60 4.19 5.51 -14.93
C ILE A 60 3.41 5.05 -16.15
N GLN A 61 2.79 3.87 -16.01
CA GLN A 61 1.73 3.46 -16.91
C GLN A 61 0.47 3.10 -16.12
N VAL A 62 -0.68 3.42 -16.70
CA VAL A 62 -1.97 3.18 -16.08
C VAL A 62 -2.75 2.17 -16.92
N ILE A 63 -3.15 1.09 -16.28
CA ILE A 63 -3.87 -0.02 -16.88
C ILE A 63 -5.21 -0.15 -16.16
N TRP A 64 -6.29 0.15 -16.87
CA TRP A 64 -7.65 0.00 -16.37
C TRP A 64 -8.21 -1.35 -16.79
N ILE A 65 -8.38 -2.24 -15.82
CA ILE A 65 -8.98 -3.55 -16.01
C ILE A 65 -10.49 -3.45 -15.79
N SER A 66 -11.25 -3.69 -16.84
CA SER A 66 -12.71 -3.70 -16.81
C SER A 66 -13.26 -5.11 -16.91
N ASN A 67 -14.36 -5.37 -16.20
CA ASN A 67 -15.17 -6.57 -16.39
C ASN A 67 -16.22 -6.43 -17.51
N GLN A 68 -16.23 -5.29 -18.20
CA GLN A 68 -17.09 -4.99 -19.35
C GLN A 68 -16.24 -4.95 -20.62
N LYS A 69 -16.62 -5.77 -21.62
CA LYS A 69 -15.82 -6.01 -22.83
C LYS A 69 -15.60 -4.76 -23.68
N ASP A 70 -16.59 -3.88 -23.71
CA ASP A 70 -16.61 -2.68 -24.55
C ASP A 70 -16.60 -1.40 -23.69
N PHE A 71 -15.89 -1.46 -22.56
CA PHE A 71 -15.79 -0.33 -21.63
C PHE A 71 -14.99 0.83 -22.23
N GLU A 72 -15.57 2.04 -22.18
CA GLU A 72 -14.91 3.26 -22.64
C GLU A 72 -14.68 4.26 -21.50
N LEU A 73 -13.42 4.65 -21.29
CA LEU A 73 -13.04 5.73 -20.36
C LEU A 73 -13.29 7.11 -20.98
N LYS A 74 -14.53 7.62 -20.90
CA LYS A 74 -14.86 8.97 -21.38
C LYS A 74 -14.67 10.06 -20.32
N GLU A 75 -15.17 9.88 -19.10
CA GLU A 75 -15.20 10.94 -18.08
C GLU A 75 -14.00 10.93 -17.12
N ASN A 76 -13.27 9.81 -17.06
CA ASN A 76 -12.27 9.57 -16.02
C ASN A 76 -10.84 10.00 -16.36
N LYS A 77 -10.55 10.39 -17.61
CA LYS A 77 -9.19 10.77 -18.04
C LYS A 77 -8.67 12.02 -17.33
N THR A 78 -9.48 13.08 -17.28
CA THR A 78 -9.12 14.33 -16.58
C THR A 78 -8.93 14.10 -15.08
N LEU A 79 -9.81 13.32 -14.47
CA LEU A 79 -9.72 12.98 -13.04
C LEU A 79 -8.44 12.19 -12.72
N LEU A 80 -8.04 11.27 -13.59
CA LEU A 80 -6.79 10.54 -13.42
C LEU A 80 -5.58 11.44 -13.57
N ASN A 81 -5.56 12.33 -14.56
CA ASN A 81 -4.47 13.31 -14.70
C ASN A 81 -4.34 14.16 -13.44
N ASN A 82 -5.46 14.62 -12.87
CA ASN A 82 -5.47 15.36 -11.60
C ASN A 82 -4.96 14.50 -10.44
N ALA A 83 -5.30 13.21 -10.39
CA ALA A 83 -4.78 12.30 -9.36
C ALA A 83 -3.25 12.16 -9.44
N ILE A 84 -2.68 12.04 -10.64
CA ILE A 84 -1.22 12.01 -10.83
C ILE A 84 -0.56 13.36 -10.52
N GLN A 85 -1.20 14.47 -10.87
CA GLN A 85 -0.70 15.80 -10.48
C GLN A 85 -0.68 15.96 -8.96
N ASN A 86 -1.74 15.55 -8.27
CA ASN A 86 -1.78 15.56 -6.80
C ASN A 86 -0.70 14.65 -6.20
N LEU A 87 -0.42 13.50 -6.82
CA LEU A 87 0.66 12.62 -6.40
C LEU A 87 2.04 13.26 -6.54
N ASN A 88 2.29 13.99 -7.63
CA ASN A 88 3.51 14.78 -7.80
C ASN A 88 3.65 15.89 -6.75
N LEU A 89 2.52 16.52 -6.37
CA LEU A 89 2.52 17.51 -5.29
C LEU A 89 2.83 16.88 -3.94
N SER A 90 2.21 15.74 -3.60
CA SER A 90 2.43 15.06 -2.32
C SER A 90 3.83 14.47 -2.19
N SER A 91 4.47 14.10 -3.31
CA SER A 91 5.81 13.49 -3.33
C SER A 91 6.94 14.51 -3.56
N LYS A 92 6.61 15.81 -3.62
CA LYS A 92 7.55 16.88 -3.92
C LYS A 92 8.70 16.96 -2.91
N GLU A 93 8.41 16.82 -1.62
CA GLU A 93 9.44 16.85 -0.56
C GLU A 93 10.39 15.65 -0.65
N SER A 94 9.89 14.50 -1.12
CA SER A 94 10.69 13.31 -1.40
C SER A 94 11.53 13.45 -2.69
N GLN A 95 11.42 14.56 -3.42
CA GLN A 95 12.06 14.77 -4.73
C GLN A 95 11.78 13.63 -5.72
N ILE A 96 10.56 13.09 -5.70
CA ILE A 96 10.11 12.07 -6.63
C ILE A 96 9.06 12.70 -7.54
N THR A 97 9.17 12.45 -8.84
CA THR A 97 8.20 12.87 -9.84
C THR A 97 7.81 11.70 -10.72
N PHE A 98 6.53 11.65 -11.08
CA PHE A 98 5.90 10.63 -11.89
C PHE A 98 5.55 11.20 -13.26
N ASP A 99 6.13 10.60 -14.29
CA ASP A 99 5.97 11.00 -15.68
C ASP A 99 4.85 10.18 -16.31
N PHE A 100 3.70 10.84 -16.50
CA PHE A 100 2.53 10.24 -17.12
C PHE A 100 2.28 10.82 -18.50
N ASN A 101 2.24 9.96 -19.52
CA ASN A 101 2.00 10.34 -20.91
C ASN A 101 0.50 10.52 -21.25
N ASN A 102 -0.38 10.60 -20.25
CA ASN A 102 -1.84 10.69 -20.40
C ASN A 102 -2.48 9.51 -21.16
N LYS A 103 -1.77 8.40 -21.37
CA LYS A 103 -2.29 7.18 -21.99
C LYS A 103 -2.78 6.22 -20.91
N ILE A 104 -4.05 5.87 -20.99
CA ILE A 104 -4.65 4.80 -20.18
C ILE A 104 -4.87 3.61 -21.10
N GLU A 105 -4.27 2.48 -20.75
CA GLU A 105 -4.59 1.21 -21.40
C GLU A 105 -5.85 0.63 -20.78
N VAL A 106 -6.83 0.26 -21.60
CA VAL A 106 -8.08 -0.35 -21.12
C VAL A 106 -8.08 -1.80 -21.57
N VAL A 107 -8.15 -2.72 -20.61
CA VAL A 107 -8.15 -4.15 -20.88
C VAL A 107 -9.40 -4.80 -20.30
N TYR A 108 -9.92 -5.78 -21.02
CA TYR A 108 -11.05 -6.58 -20.56
C TYR A 108 -10.54 -7.83 -19.86
N GLU A 109 -10.93 -8.01 -18.60
CA GLU A 109 -10.77 -9.28 -17.90
C GLU A 109 -12.05 -9.72 -17.21
N LYS A 110 -12.51 -10.91 -17.59
CA LYS A 110 -13.80 -11.42 -17.15
C LYS A 110 -13.74 -11.77 -15.67
N LYS A 111 -14.55 -11.07 -14.86
CA LYS A 111 -14.76 -11.33 -13.42
C LYS A 111 -13.51 -11.14 -12.55
N LEU A 112 -12.47 -10.43 -13.01
CA LEU A 112 -11.37 -10.02 -12.14
C LEU A 112 -11.82 -8.83 -11.29
N THR A 113 -11.58 -8.91 -9.98
CA THR A 113 -11.83 -7.83 -9.01
C THR A 113 -10.57 -7.65 -8.16
N LEU A 114 -10.42 -6.48 -7.55
CA LEU A 114 -9.27 -6.19 -6.69
C LEU A 114 -9.12 -7.23 -5.59
N GLU A 115 -10.23 -7.62 -4.95
CA GLU A 115 -10.26 -8.63 -3.89
C GLU A 115 -9.85 -10.02 -4.37
N LYS A 116 -10.24 -10.41 -5.58
CA LYS A 116 -9.82 -11.69 -6.16
C LYS A 116 -8.35 -11.70 -6.51
N LEU A 117 -7.86 -10.58 -7.05
CA LEU A 117 -6.46 -10.45 -7.38
C LEU A 117 -5.63 -10.59 -6.10
N TYR A 118 -6.03 -9.88 -5.06
CA TYR A 118 -5.43 -9.94 -3.72
C TYR A 118 -5.46 -11.36 -3.12
N ARG A 119 -6.64 -12.00 -3.03
CA ARG A 119 -6.80 -13.31 -2.36
C ARG A 119 -6.14 -14.48 -3.09
N ASN A 120 -6.00 -14.40 -4.41
CA ASN A 120 -5.49 -15.50 -5.23
C ASN A 120 -4.07 -15.23 -5.75
N ASP A 121 -3.41 -14.18 -5.27
CA ASP A 121 -2.06 -13.78 -5.69
C ASP A 121 -1.87 -13.72 -7.22
N LEU A 122 -2.78 -13.02 -7.90
CA LEU A 122 -2.77 -12.89 -9.36
C LEU A 122 -1.90 -11.71 -9.84
N VAL A 123 -0.93 -11.28 -9.03
CA VAL A 123 -0.03 -10.16 -9.34
C VAL A 123 0.79 -10.50 -10.58
N GLU A 124 1.46 -11.66 -10.57
CA GLU A 124 2.30 -12.11 -11.68
C GLU A 124 1.49 -12.28 -12.98
N TYR A 125 0.24 -12.74 -12.87
CA TYR A 125 -0.68 -12.82 -14.00
C TYR A 125 -0.90 -11.45 -14.65
N CYS A 126 -1.23 -10.43 -13.85
CA CYS A 126 -1.49 -9.09 -14.39
C CYS A 126 -0.23 -8.45 -14.97
N VAL A 127 0.91 -8.61 -14.29
CA VAL A 127 2.17 -8.00 -14.70
C VAL A 127 2.74 -8.66 -15.94
N SER A 128 2.74 -9.99 -16.03
CA SER A 128 3.24 -10.71 -17.21
C SER A 128 2.43 -10.40 -18.48
N ARG A 129 1.15 -10.09 -18.33
CA ARG A 129 0.23 -9.88 -19.45
C ARG A 129 0.12 -8.42 -19.89
N PHE A 130 0.19 -7.48 -18.95
CA PHE A 130 -0.11 -6.06 -19.21
C PHE A 130 0.95 -5.10 -18.67
N GLY A 131 1.87 -5.59 -17.83
CA GLY A 131 2.88 -4.77 -17.16
C GLY A 131 4.07 -4.40 -18.05
N ASP A 132 4.86 -3.44 -17.57
CA ASP A 132 6.13 -3.00 -18.14
C ASP A 132 7.17 -2.98 -17.02
N ASN A 133 8.26 -3.72 -17.24
CA ASN A 133 9.33 -3.88 -16.25
C ASN A 133 10.22 -2.64 -16.09
N LYS A 134 10.04 -1.61 -16.92
CA LYS A 134 10.76 -0.32 -16.85
C LYS A 134 9.89 0.83 -16.34
N LYS A 135 8.66 0.54 -15.88
CA LYS A 135 7.72 1.55 -15.39
C LYS A 135 7.11 1.14 -14.06
N ILE A 136 6.55 2.11 -13.36
CA ILE A 136 5.59 1.83 -12.29
C ILE A 136 4.23 1.54 -12.95
N ASN A 137 3.69 0.36 -12.66
CA ASN A 137 2.43 -0.14 -13.20
C ASN A 137 1.30 0.18 -12.24
N ILE A 138 0.41 1.10 -12.59
CA ILE A 138 -0.79 1.40 -11.79
C ILE A 138 -1.97 0.68 -12.43
N PHE A 139 -2.38 -0.41 -11.79
CA PHE A 139 -3.55 -1.19 -12.17
C PHE A 139 -4.79 -0.65 -11.47
N ILE A 140 -5.79 -0.25 -12.23
CA ILE A 140 -7.09 0.20 -11.72
C ILE A 140 -8.11 -0.88 -12.03
N ILE A 141 -8.77 -1.41 -10.99
CA ILE A 141 -9.62 -2.60 -11.08
C ILE A 141 -10.91 -2.34 -10.32
N GLU A 142 -12.02 -2.94 -10.76
CA GLU A 142 -13.24 -2.91 -9.98
C GLU A 142 -13.04 -3.55 -8.59
N SER A 143 -13.45 -2.80 -7.56
CA SER A 143 -13.42 -3.23 -6.16
C SER A 143 -14.83 -3.56 -5.70
N GLU A 144 -14.95 -4.63 -4.93
CA GLU A 144 -16.18 -5.05 -4.26
C GLU A 144 -16.48 -4.22 -3.00
N GLY A 145 -15.63 -3.23 -2.69
CA GLY A 145 -15.80 -2.26 -1.61
C GLY A 145 -15.13 -2.66 -0.30
N ILE A 146 -14.35 -3.74 -0.30
CA ILE A 146 -13.60 -4.20 0.89
C ILE A 146 -12.20 -3.58 0.90
N LEU A 147 -11.62 -3.39 -0.29
CA LEU A 147 -10.26 -2.91 -0.44
C LEU A 147 -10.19 -1.67 -1.34
N ASN A 148 -9.44 -0.65 -0.89
CA ASN A 148 -9.17 0.56 -1.67
C ASN A 148 -7.98 0.39 -2.62
N GLY A 149 -6.96 -0.35 -2.21
CA GLY A 149 -5.76 -0.57 -2.98
C GLY A 149 -4.78 -1.46 -2.24
N TYR A 150 -3.74 -1.88 -2.96
CA TYR A 150 -2.60 -2.55 -2.37
C TYR A 150 -1.37 -2.52 -3.28
N THR A 151 -0.21 -2.62 -2.62
CA THR A 151 1.09 -2.64 -3.27
C THR A 151 1.86 -3.88 -2.83
N PRO A 152 2.29 -4.76 -3.76
CA PRO A 152 3.22 -5.83 -3.43
C PRO A 152 4.54 -5.26 -2.93
N VAL A 153 4.94 -5.65 -1.73
CA VAL A 153 6.17 -5.20 -1.08
C VAL A 153 6.96 -6.40 -0.54
N LEU A 154 8.27 -6.24 -0.48
CA LEU A 154 9.13 -7.18 0.22
C LEU A 154 9.19 -6.77 1.70
N THR A 155 9.29 -7.74 2.60
CA THR A 155 9.42 -7.48 4.04
C THR A 155 10.89 -7.28 4.46
N GLU A 156 11.83 -7.73 3.64
CA GLU A 156 13.28 -7.55 3.80
C GLU A 156 13.97 -7.82 2.46
N ARG A 157 15.32 -7.76 2.41
CA ARG A 157 16.11 -8.10 1.21
C ARG A 157 15.68 -7.28 -0.01
N PHE A 158 15.54 -5.97 0.18
CA PHE A 158 15.00 -5.05 -0.81
C PHE A 158 15.80 -5.00 -2.13
N GLU A 159 17.04 -5.46 -2.17
CA GLU A 159 17.78 -5.65 -3.42
C GLU A 159 17.09 -6.60 -4.42
N ARG A 160 16.17 -7.44 -3.95
CA ARG A 160 15.36 -8.35 -4.80
C ARG A 160 14.31 -7.63 -5.64
N TYR A 161 13.98 -6.36 -5.36
CA TYR A 161 13.07 -5.57 -6.20
C TYR A 161 13.49 -5.53 -7.67
N LYS A 162 14.79 -5.62 -7.96
CA LYS A 162 15.34 -5.60 -9.33
C LYS A 162 15.22 -6.93 -10.07
N LYS A 163 14.88 -8.01 -9.37
CA LYS A 163 14.99 -9.40 -9.87
C LYS A 163 13.67 -10.15 -9.89
N LYS A 164 12.61 -9.59 -9.29
CA LYS A 164 11.32 -10.28 -9.11
C LYS A 164 10.23 -9.47 -9.79
N ASP A 165 9.48 -10.12 -10.67
CA ASP A 165 8.32 -9.51 -11.32
C ASP A 165 7.21 -9.22 -10.29
N GLY A 166 6.31 -8.31 -10.64
CA GLY A 166 5.15 -7.96 -9.82
C GLY A 166 5.40 -6.89 -8.76
N PHE A 167 6.65 -6.59 -8.39
CA PHE A 167 6.91 -5.54 -7.40
C PHE A 167 6.93 -4.13 -7.99
N ASN A 168 6.93 -3.99 -9.31
CA ASN A 168 6.81 -2.69 -9.99
C ASN A 168 5.33 -2.28 -10.16
N SER A 169 4.43 -2.77 -9.30
CA SER A 169 2.98 -2.64 -9.47
C SER A 169 2.32 -2.01 -8.25
N ILE A 170 1.24 -1.28 -8.51
CA ILE A 170 0.29 -0.77 -7.53
C ILE A 170 -1.10 -1.13 -8.06
N PHE A 171 -1.96 -1.66 -7.20
CA PHE A 171 -3.33 -2.03 -7.54
C PHE A 171 -4.30 -1.16 -6.77
N LEU A 172 -5.24 -0.53 -7.45
CA LEU A 172 -6.22 0.38 -6.85
C LEU A 172 -7.63 0.05 -7.31
N GLY A 173 -8.58 0.23 -6.40
CA GLY A 173 -10.00 0.20 -6.72
C GLY A 173 -10.35 1.37 -7.65
N ASN A 174 -11.22 1.11 -8.62
CA ASN A 174 -11.70 2.10 -9.60
C ASN A 174 -12.33 3.37 -9.01
N LYS A 175 -12.80 3.33 -7.77
CA LYS A 175 -13.25 4.52 -7.02
C LYS A 175 -12.14 5.15 -6.19
N ALA A 176 -11.23 4.33 -5.67
CA ALA A 176 -10.16 4.74 -4.77
C ALA A 176 -9.08 5.57 -5.47
N ILE A 177 -8.83 5.32 -6.76
CA ILE A 177 -7.84 6.10 -7.55
C ILE A 177 -8.14 7.60 -7.57
N PHE A 178 -9.41 8.00 -7.46
CA PHE A 178 -9.81 9.42 -7.44
C PHE A 178 -9.73 10.04 -6.05
N ASN A 179 -9.37 9.26 -5.03
CA ASN A 179 -9.03 9.79 -3.73
C ASN A 179 -7.52 10.06 -3.68
N PRO A 180 -7.07 11.33 -3.58
CA PRO A 180 -5.65 11.65 -3.60
C PRO A 180 -4.84 10.92 -2.52
N SER A 181 -5.46 10.68 -1.36
CA SER A 181 -4.80 10.01 -0.24
C SER A 181 -4.56 8.52 -0.49
N SER A 182 -5.43 7.84 -1.25
CA SER A 182 -5.28 6.40 -1.51
C SER A 182 -4.09 6.11 -2.41
N LEU A 183 -3.94 6.86 -3.50
CA LEU A 183 -2.79 6.69 -4.40
C LEU A 183 -1.49 7.09 -3.71
N ALA A 184 -1.48 8.18 -2.94
CA ALA A 184 -0.31 8.57 -2.16
C ALA A 184 0.09 7.49 -1.13
N HIS A 185 -0.88 6.90 -0.43
CA HIS A 185 -0.65 5.81 0.53
C HIS A 185 0.05 4.61 -0.14
N GLU A 186 -0.47 4.13 -1.26
CA GLU A 186 0.14 3.01 -1.99
C GLU A 186 1.52 3.34 -2.54
N ILE A 187 1.75 4.58 -2.98
CA ILE A 187 3.08 5.05 -3.40
C ILE A 187 4.06 5.10 -2.21
N GLY A 188 3.59 5.48 -1.03
CA GLY A 188 4.39 5.40 0.20
C GLY A 188 4.89 3.96 0.44
N HIS A 189 3.99 2.97 0.37
CA HIS A 189 4.38 1.55 0.43
C HIS A 189 5.34 1.14 -0.68
N PHE A 190 5.11 1.59 -1.92
CA PHE A 190 5.98 1.28 -3.05
C PHE A 190 7.44 1.71 -2.80
N PHE A 191 7.62 2.82 -2.08
CA PHE A 191 8.90 3.37 -1.67
C PHE A 191 9.30 3.06 -0.21
N GLY A 192 8.74 1.99 0.36
CA GLY A 192 9.24 1.38 1.60
C GLY A 192 8.59 1.87 2.88
N LEU A 193 7.65 2.82 2.84
CA LEU A 193 6.96 3.28 4.05
C LEU A 193 6.01 2.19 4.58
N GLN A 194 5.93 2.11 5.91
CA GLN A 194 5.01 1.24 6.64
C GLN A 194 3.80 2.05 7.14
N HIS A 195 2.76 1.38 7.62
CA HIS A 195 1.68 2.08 8.33
C HIS A 195 2.18 2.66 9.64
N THR A 196 1.74 3.88 9.96
CA THR A 196 2.13 4.63 11.18
C THR A 196 1.82 3.91 12.49
N PHE A 197 0.86 2.98 12.46
CA PHE A 197 0.44 2.17 13.63
C PHE A 197 1.11 0.80 13.71
N GLY A 198 2.01 0.50 12.78
CA GLY A 198 2.71 -0.78 12.77
C GLY A 198 1.77 -1.93 12.46
N LYS A 199 2.06 -3.10 13.03
CA LYS A 199 1.68 -4.34 12.35
C LYS A 199 0.23 -4.78 12.40
N ASP A 200 -0.45 -4.38 13.46
CA ASP A 200 -1.79 -4.84 13.76
C ASP A 200 -2.73 -3.66 13.58
N VAL A 201 -3.79 -3.88 12.80
CA VAL A 201 -4.80 -2.88 12.47
C VAL A 201 -5.80 -2.68 13.62
N LYS A 202 -5.70 -3.44 14.71
CA LYS A 202 -6.58 -3.25 15.86
C LYS A 202 -6.30 -1.91 16.55
N PRO A 203 -7.32 -1.26 17.12
CA PRO A 203 -7.09 -0.11 17.96
C PRO A 203 -6.17 -0.46 19.14
N PHE A 204 -5.20 0.41 19.41
CA PHE A 204 -4.19 0.31 20.48
C PHE A 204 -3.26 -0.91 20.39
N SER A 205 -3.04 -1.47 19.20
CA SER A 205 -2.08 -2.57 19.00
C SER A 205 -0.69 -2.15 18.53
N THR A 206 -0.43 -0.84 18.39
CA THR A 206 0.93 -0.34 18.15
C THR A 206 1.86 -0.76 19.29
N ASP A 207 3.10 -1.13 18.93
CA ASP A 207 4.17 -1.45 19.86
C ASP A 207 5.07 -0.22 20.16
N GLU A 208 4.80 0.92 19.52
CA GLU A 208 5.46 2.19 19.85
C GLU A 208 4.85 2.80 21.11
N LEU A 209 5.72 3.19 22.04
CA LEU A 209 5.33 3.86 23.27
C LEU A 209 4.78 5.25 22.96
N PRO A 210 3.77 5.76 23.68
CA PRO A 210 3.18 7.07 23.42
C PRO A 210 4.17 8.25 23.41
N ALA A 211 5.30 8.11 24.12
CA ALA A 211 6.38 9.11 24.17
C ALA A 211 7.41 8.97 23.02
N GLY A 212 7.30 7.94 22.16
CA GLY A 212 8.18 7.69 21.03
C GLY A 212 9.56 7.13 21.39
N GLU A 213 9.81 6.71 22.63
CA GLU A 213 11.15 6.30 23.10
C GLU A 213 11.73 5.10 22.34
N ASN A 214 10.89 4.28 21.70
CA ASN A 214 11.27 3.10 20.93
C ASN A 214 10.98 3.22 19.42
N CYS A 215 10.68 4.42 18.90
CA CYS A 215 10.36 4.65 17.48
C CYS A 215 11.39 4.07 16.49
N PHE A 216 12.65 3.91 16.91
CA PHE A 216 13.72 3.30 16.12
C PHE A 216 13.56 1.78 15.88
N ASN A 217 12.65 1.09 16.56
CA ASN A 217 12.48 -0.36 16.42
C ASN A 217 11.04 -0.87 16.57
N SER A 218 10.07 0.04 16.55
CA SER A 218 8.65 -0.24 16.67
C SER A 218 7.87 0.44 15.54
N SER A 219 6.63 -0.01 15.35
CA SER A 219 5.67 0.59 14.43
C SER A 219 6.20 0.77 13.00
N ASP A 220 6.39 2.01 12.54
CA ASP A 220 6.84 2.35 11.19
C ASP A 220 8.34 2.67 11.08
N TRP A 221 9.09 2.54 12.18
CA TRP A 221 10.55 2.73 12.25
C TRP A 221 11.03 4.17 12.03
N LEU A 222 10.12 5.14 12.16
CA LEU A 222 10.37 6.57 11.97
C LEU A 222 10.00 7.31 13.26
N CYS A 223 10.79 8.32 13.61
CA CYS A 223 10.66 9.01 14.90
C CYS A 223 9.98 10.38 14.78
N ASP A 224 9.81 10.88 13.55
CA ASP A 224 8.99 12.07 13.29
C ASP A 224 7.50 11.72 13.04
N THR A 225 7.16 10.44 13.05
CA THR A 225 5.81 9.87 13.14
C THR A 225 5.54 9.46 14.58
N PRO A 226 4.71 10.21 15.33
CA PRO A 226 4.33 9.83 16.68
C PRO A 226 3.53 8.52 16.69
N ALA A 227 3.71 7.72 17.73
CA ALA A 227 2.93 6.52 18.04
C ALA A 227 1.44 6.65 17.69
N ASP A 228 1.01 5.82 16.74
CA ASP A 228 -0.34 5.80 16.20
C ASP A 228 -1.15 4.61 16.74
N PRO A 229 -2.21 4.84 17.52
CA PRO A 229 -3.02 3.77 18.09
C PRO A 229 -4.07 3.22 17.11
N ASN A 230 -4.13 3.68 15.85
CA ASN A 230 -5.11 3.28 14.84
C ASN A 230 -6.56 3.26 15.34
N ILE A 231 -6.96 4.34 16.01
CA ILE A 231 -8.32 4.47 16.55
C ILE A 231 -9.29 4.96 15.49
N LEU A 232 -10.55 4.59 15.62
CA LEU A 232 -11.61 5.15 14.79
C LEU A 232 -11.89 6.59 15.22
N ILE A 233 -11.72 7.54 14.30
CA ILE A 233 -12.11 8.95 14.47
C ILE A 233 -13.21 9.32 13.49
N ARG A 234 -14.03 10.31 13.86
CA ARG A 234 -15.15 10.81 13.05
C ARG A 234 -14.74 11.95 12.12
N ASN A 235 -13.77 12.76 12.53
CA ASN A 235 -13.29 13.92 11.77
C ASN A 235 -11.86 14.31 12.17
N CYS A 236 -11.26 15.20 11.39
CA CYS A 236 -9.85 15.57 11.53
C CYS A 236 -9.54 16.44 12.75
N ASN A 237 -10.57 16.97 13.42
CA ASN A 237 -10.44 17.83 14.59
C ASN A 237 -10.83 17.09 15.88
N GLU A 238 -10.88 15.76 15.85
CA GLU A 238 -11.21 14.97 17.02
C GLU A 238 -10.17 15.24 18.12
N ASN A 239 -10.66 15.72 19.26
CA ASN A 239 -9.78 16.14 20.35
C ASN A 239 -9.27 14.89 21.10
N LEU A 240 -8.00 14.58 20.89
CA LEU A 240 -7.27 13.50 21.55
C LEU A 240 -6.46 13.97 22.77
N GLU A 241 -6.73 15.16 23.34
CA GLU A 241 -5.97 15.72 24.46
C GLU A 241 -5.86 14.80 25.69
N LYS A 242 -6.87 13.98 25.95
CA LYS A 242 -6.87 13.00 27.06
C LYS A 242 -6.21 11.67 26.70
N SER A 243 -5.87 11.46 25.43
CA SER A 243 -5.14 10.29 24.96
C SER A 243 -3.65 10.46 25.25
N PRO A 244 -2.96 9.42 25.72
CA PRO A 244 -1.50 9.45 25.79
C PRO A 244 -0.88 9.52 24.38
N PHE A 245 -1.59 9.03 23.36
CA PHE A 245 -1.16 9.05 21.97
C PHE A 245 -1.58 10.35 21.27
N LYS A 246 -0.67 10.91 20.45
CA LYS A 246 -0.88 12.10 19.63
C LYS A 246 -0.57 11.80 18.15
N PRO A 247 -1.35 10.92 17.51
CA PRO A 247 -1.09 10.49 16.13
C PRO A 247 -1.22 11.64 15.13
N LEU A 248 -0.51 11.53 14.00
CA LEU A 248 -0.66 12.43 12.86
C LEU A 248 -1.88 12.02 12.01
N LEU A 249 -3.04 12.60 12.32
CA LEU A 249 -4.30 12.33 11.59
C LEU A 249 -4.24 12.66 10.10
N ASN A 250 -3.28 13.50 9.70
CA ASN A 250 -3.07 13.93 8.33
C ASN A 250 -2.01 13.12 7.58
N ASN A 251 -1.42 12.09 8.21
CA ASN A 251 -0.39 11.28 7.58
C ASN A 251 -0.99 10.33 6.52
N TYR A 252 -0.44 10.33 5.31
CA TYR A 252 -0.89 9.45 4.23
C TYR A 252 -0.81 7.96 4.60
N MET A 253 0.15 7.55 5.42
CA MET A 253 0.37 6.16 5.82
C MET A 253 -0.50 5.69 6.99
N SER A 254 -1.40 6.53 7.49
CA SER A 254 -2.40 6.15 8.49
C SER A 254 -3.70 5.62 7.87
N TYR A 255 -4.52 4.97 8.69
CA TYR A 255 -5.88 4.55 8.34
C TYR A 255 -6.98 5.54 8.80
N TYR A 256 -6.58 6.75 9.18
CA TYR A 256 -7.51 7.83 9.44
C TYR A 256 -8.29 8.23 8.18
N PRO A 257 -9.46 8.89 8.33
CA PRO A 257 -10.32 9.25 7.21
C PRO A 257 -9.56 9.99 6.10
N ASN A 258 -9.80 9.60 4.86
CA ASN A 258 -9.09 10.14 3.70
C ASN A 258 -9.15 11.67 3.57
N ILE A 259 -10.20 12.31 4.09
CA ILE A 259 -10.33 13.78 4.11
C ILE A 259 -9.28 14.47 5.00
N CYS A 260 -8.72 13.75 5.96
CA CYS A 260 -7.69 14.27 6.87
C CYS A 260 -6.29 14.16 6.28
N LYS A 261 -6.04 13.12 5.49
CA LYS A 261 -4.72 12.73 5.01
C LYS A 261 -4.22 13.62 3.87
N ASN A 262 -3.11 14.32 4.10
CA ASN A 262 -2.57 15.30 3.16
C ASN A 262 -1.04 15.47 3.19
N ALA A 263 -0.30 14.70 3.99
CA ALA A 263 1.15 14.85 4.09
C ALA A 263 1.89 13.54 4.36
N PHE A 264 3.13 13.47 3.89
CA PHE A 264 4.17 12.64 4.47
C PHE A 264 4.96 13.46 5.48
N THR A 265 5.62 12.81 6.43
CA THR A 265 6.60 13.48 7.30
C THR A 265 7.95 13.65 6.59
N LYS A 266 8.88 14.37 7.23
CA LYS A 266 10.20 14.62 6.65
C LYS A 266 11.02 13.34 6.56
N GLU A 267 11.01 12.51 7.59
CA GLU A 267 11.70 11.22 7.59
C GLU A 267 11.07 10.25 6.59
N GLN A 268 9.72 10.24 6.48
CA GLN A 268 9.04 9.50 5.42
C GLN A 268 9.52 9.94 4.03
N SER A 269 9.59 11.24 3.75
CA SER A 269 10.11 11.74 2.47
C SER A 269 11.56 11.37 2.21
N ILE A 270 12.43 11.40 3.23
CA ILE A 270 13.82 10.98 3.13
C ILE A 270 13.92 9.48 2.81
N VAL A 271 13.15 8.64 3.52
CA VAL A 271 13.12 7.20 3.27
C VAL A 271 12.62 6.91 1.87
N MET A 272 11.51 7.53 1.43
CA MET A 272 10.98 7.34 0.08
C MET A 272 12.05 7.62 -0.98
N HIS A 273 12.72 8.76 -0.90
CA HIS A 273 13.77 9.16 -1.83
C HIS A 273 14.92 8.14 -1.87
N ARG A 274 15.45 7.80 -0.69
CA ARG A 274 16.64 6.96 -0.58
C ARG A 274 16.34 5.50 -0.91
N PHE A 275 15.14 5.03 -0.58
CA PHE A 275 14.64 3.73 -0.98
C PHE A 275 14.49 3.65 -2.50
N ALA A 276 13.90 4.68 -3.12
CA ALA A 276 13.76 4.80 -4.56
C ALA A 276 15.13 4.72 -5.25
N TYR A 277 16.11 5.51 -4.80
CA TYR A 277 17.46 5.54 -5.34
C TYR A 277 18.23 4.22 -5.13
N LYS A 278 18.10 3.56 -3.97
CA LYS A 278 18.87 2.36 -3.64
C LYS A 278 18.27 1.10 -4.26
N TYR A 279 16.95 0.93 -4.13
CA TYR A 279 16.26 -0.32 -4.41
C TYR A 279 15.35 -0.29 -5.64
N ARG A 280 14.90 0.90 -6.09
CA ARG A 280 14.04 1.06 -7.28
C ARG A 280 14.72 1.72 -8.48
N ASN A 281 16.06 1.87 -8.45
CA ASN A 281 16.76 2.64 -9.49
C ASN A 281 16.67 2.09 -10.92
N HIS A 282 16.30 0.82 -11.10
CA HIS A 282 16.03 0.25 -12.42
C HIS A 282 14.81 0.86 -13.12
N LEU A 283 13.98 1.61 -12.39
CA LEU A 283 12.82 2.32 -12.92
C LEU A 283 13.06 3.83 -13.11
N ILE A 284 14.20 4.36 -12.67
CA ILE A 284 14.48 5.80 -12.78
C ILE A 284 14.87 6.11 -14.23
N GLN A 285 14.24 7.16 -14.79
CA GLN A 285 14.66 7.73 -16.07
C GLN A 285 15.76 8.77 -15.86
N ASN A 286 16.77 8.71 -16.72
CA ASN A 286 17.85 9.70 -16.81
C ASN A 286 17.41 10.88 -17.67
#